data_AF-A0A920PS21-F1
#
_entry.id   AF-A0A920PS21-F1
#
_cell.length_a   1.000
_cell.length_b   1.000
_cell.length_c   1.000
_cell.angle_alpha   90.00
_cell.angle_beta   90.00
_cell.angle_gamma   90.00
#
_symmetry.space_group_name_H-M   'P 1'
#
loop_
_entity.id
_entity.type
_entity.pdbx_description
1 polymer ?
#
loop_
_entity_poly.entity_id
_entity_poly.type
_entity_poly.pdbx_seq_one_letter_code
_entity_poly.pdbx_strand_id
1 'polypeptide(L)'
;MAVILVAPLAFCMGLPLPLALAQVASCQPASVPWAWAINGCASVVSAVLAVLLAVQFGFTPVLALAVLLYVVAALTFPGGP
;
A
#
# COMPACT_ATOMS: atom_id res chain seq x y z
N MET A 1 22.95 3.58 9.82
CA MET A 1 22.40 4.95 9.71
C MET A 1 21.13 5.02 8.88
N ALA A 2 21.09 4.51 7.64
CA ALA A 2 19.85 4.48 6.85
C ALA A 2 18.68 3.74 7.54
N VAL A 3 18.96 2.62 8.21
CA VAL A 3 17.94 1.82 8.90
C VAL A 3 17.21 2.62 9.99
N ILE A 4 17.90 3.47 10.75
CA ILE A 4 17.27 4.24 11.84
C ILE A 4 16.36 5.35 11.30
N LEU A 5 16.72 5.95 10.16
CA LEU A 5 15.93 7.00 9.52
C LEU A 5 14.69 6.44 8.80
N VAL A 6 14.86 5.27 8.17
CA VAL A 6 13.80 4.62 7.38
C VAL A 6 12.90 3.74 8.25
N ALA A 7 13.37 3.22 9.38
CA ALA A 7 12.60 2.37 10.29
C ALA A 7 11.25 2.96 10.71
N PRO A 8 11.13 4.20 11.22
CA PRO A 8 9.83 4.74 11.61
C PRO A 8 8.91 4.94 10.40
N LEU A 9 9.47 5.37 9.26
CA LEU A 9 8.71 5.58 8.03
C LEU A 9 8.20 4.24 7.46
N ALA A 10 9.05 3.23 7.44
CA ALA A 10 8.74 1.87 7.00
C ALA A 10 7.76 1.17 7.95
N PHE A 11 7.83 1.47 9.25
CA PHE A 11 6.85 0.98 10.21
C PHE A 11 5.48 1.61 9.96
N CYS A 12 5.39 2.94 9.82
CA CYS A 12 4.15 3.63 9.49
C CYS A 12 3.56 3.20 8.14
N MET A 13 4.40 2.92 7.13
CA MET A 13 3.96 2.44 5.82
C MET A 13 3.67 0.92 5.77
N GLY A 14 4.29 0.12 6.64
CA GLY A 14 4.16 -1.34 6.65
C GLY A 14 3.02 -1.88 7.52
N LEU A 15 2.55 -1.09 8.49
CA LEU A 15 1.43 -1.44 9.38
C LEU A 15 0.00 -1.38 8.81
N PRO A 16 -0.37 -0.54 7.82
CA PRO A 16 -1.77 -0.42 7.41
C PRO A 16 -2.31 -1.71 6.78
N LEU A 17 -1.49 -2.44 6.02
CA LEU A 17 -1.88 -3.72 5.43
C LEU A 17 -2.20 -4.81 6.48
N PRO A 18 -1.31 -5.13 7.46
CA PRO A 18 -1.61 -6.13 8.48
C PRO A 18 -2.76 -5.71 9.39
N LEU A 19 -2.90 -4.42 9.73
CA LEU A 19 -4.04 -3.93 10.51
C LEU A 19 -5.37 -4.07 9.77
N ALA A 20 -5.42 -3.65 8.50
CA ALA A 20 -6.61 -3.83 7.66
C ALA A 20 -6.95 -5.30 7.47
N LEU A 21 -5.95 -6.17 7.23
CA LEU A 21 -6.17 -7.61 7.11
C LEU A 21 -6.67 -8.24 8.42
N ALA A 22 -6.16 -7.81 9.57
CA ALA A 22 -6.64 -8.27 10.88
C ALA A 22 -8.11 -7.86 11.13
N GLN A 23 -8.50 -6.65 10.71
CA GLN A 23 -9.88 -6.18 10.78
C GLN A 23 -10.80 -6.96 9.82
N VAL A 24 -10.33 -7.23 8.59
CA VAL A 24 -11.06 -8.08 7.64
C VAL A 24 -11.19 -9.51 8.18
N ALA A 25 -10.15 -10.04 8.82
CA ALA A 25 -10.19 -11.36 9.44
C ALA A 25 -11.16 -11.45 10.62
N SER A 26 -11.32 -10.37 11.40
CA SER A 26 -12.25 -10.33 12.54
C SER A 26 -13.70 -10.09 12.11
N CYS A 27 -13.94 -9.26 11.09
CA CYS A 27 -15.29 -8.96 10.61
C CYS A 27 -15.81 -10.01 9.62
N GLN A 28 -14.99 -10.45 8.66
CA GLN A 28 -15.37 -11.31 7.52
C GLN A 28 -14.21 -12.24 7.11
N PRO A 29 -13.91 -13.30 7.89
CA PRO A 29 -12.76 -14.17 7.65
C PRO A 29 -12.76 -14.84 6.27
N ALA A 30 -13.94 -15.06 5.67
CA ALA A 30 -14.07 -15.61 4.31
C ALA A 30 -13.51 -14.67 3.21
N SER A 31 -13.34 -13.37 3.50
CA SER A 31 -12.81 -12.39 2.55
C SER A 31 -11.28 -12.19 2.63
N VAL A 32 -10.62 -12.79 3.63
CA VAL A 32 -9.16 -12.75 3.80
C VAL A 32 -8.40 -13.29 2.58
N PRO A 33 -8.77 -14.43 1.96
CA PRO A 33 -8.10 -14.91 0.75
C PRO A 33 -8.24 -13.93 -0.42
N TRP A 34 -9.38 -13.24 -0.51
CA TRP A 34 -9.64 -12.27 -1.56
C TRP A 34 -8.81 -10.99 -1.38
N ALA A 35 -8.68 -10.50 -0.14
CA ALA A 35 -7.80 -9.38 0.19
C ALA A 35 -6.32 -9.69 -0.15
N TRP A 36 -5.86 -10.92 0.12
CA TRP A 36 -4.54 -11.39 -0.29
C TRP A 36 -4.38 -11.48 -1.81
N ALA A 37 -5.40 -11.96 -2.53
CA ALA A 37 -5.39 -12.03 -3.98
C ALA A 37 -5.24 -10.63 -4.61
N ILE A 38 -5.98 -9.63 -4.12
CA ILE A 38 -5.83 -8.24 -4.59
C ILE A 38 -4.42 -7.73 -4.33
N ASN A 39 -3.87 -7.95 -3.13
CA ASN A 39 -2.52 -7.49 -2.78
C ASN A 39 -1.46 -8.09 -3.73
N GLY A 40 -1.59 -9.37 -4.06
CA GLY A 40 -0.75 -10.05 -5.04
C GLY A 40 -0.86 -9.43 -6.44
N CYS A 41 -2.08 -9.26 -6.95
CA CYS A 41 -2.32 -8.64 -8.25
C CYS A 41 -1.81 -7.20 -8.32
N ALA A 42 -2.07 -6.38 -7.29
CA ALA A 42 -1.63 -4.99 -7.22
C ALA A 42 -0.10 -4.87 -7.22
N SER A 43 0.62 -5.79 -6.57
CA SER A 43 2.09 -5.81 -6.56
C SER A 43 2.67 -6.06 -7.96
N VAL A 44 2.09 -6.98 -8.73
CA VAL A 44 2.53 -7.26 -10.11
C VAL A 44 2.22 -6.09 -11.04
N VAL A 45 0.99 -5.56 -10.97
CA VAL A 45 0.55 -4.45 -11.82
C VAL A 45 1.35 -3.19 -11.52
N SER A 46 1.57 -2.86 -10.24
CA SER A 46 2.32 -1.67 -9.84
C SER A 46 3.78 -1.70 -10.27
N ALA A 47 4.44 -2.87 -10.24
CA ALA A 47 5.82 -2.99 -10.71
C ALA A 47 5.96 -2.63 -12.20
N VAL A 48 5.06 -3.17 -13.04
CA VAL A 48 5.07 -2.87 -14.48
C VAL A 48 4.68 -1.41 -14.74
N LEU A 49 3.63 -0.93 -14.08
CA LEU A 49 3.13 0.43 -14.26
C LEU A 49 4.16 1.49 -13.82
N ALA A 50 4.85 1.26 -12.70
CA ALA A 50 5.91 2.14 -12.21
C ALA A 50 7.06 2.24 -13.21
N VAL A 51 7.51 1.12 -13.79
CA VAL A 51 8.56 1.13 -14.82
C VAL A 51 8.10 1.88 -16.07
N LEU A 52 6.87 1.62 -16.55
CA LEU A 52 6.34 2.31 -17.73
C LEU A 52 6.26 3.83 -17.53
N LEU A 53 5.74 4.26 -16.37
CA LEU A 53 5.67 5.68 -16.02
C LEU A 53 7.06 6.30 -15.84
N ALA A 54 7.99 5.60 -15.20
CA ALA A 54 9.35 6.07 -14.99
C ALA A 54 10.10 6.27 -16.30
N VAL A 55 9.93 5.36 -17.27
CA VAL A 55 10.60 5.44 -18.57
C VAL A 55 10.00 6.53 -19.45
N GLN A 56 8.67 6.72 -19.43
CA GLN A 56 8.00 7.71 -20.29
C GLN A 56 8.04 9.14 -19.74
N PHE A 57 7.90 9.30 -18.41
CA PHE A 57 7.69 10.62 -17.80
C PHE A 57 8.66 10.91 -16.64
N GLY A 58 9.60 10.00 -16.35
CA GLY A 58 10.52 10.10 -15.23
C GLY A 58 9.91 9.66 -13.89
N PHE A 59 10.69 9.79 -12.80
CA PHE A 59 10.29 9.32 -11.47
C PHE A 59 9.24 10.20 -10.77
N THR A 60 9.14 11.49 -11.12
CA THR A 60 8.23 12.45 -10.47
C THR A 60 6.75 12.01 -10.47
N PRO A 61 6.14 11.63 -11.62
CA PRO A 61 4.75 11.16 -11.63
C PRO A 61 4.54 9.84 -10.88
N VAL A 62 5.55 8.96 -10.85
CA VAL A 62 5.50 7.71 -10.07
C VAL A 62 5.38 8.02 -8.58
N LEU A 63 6.22 8.95 -8.08
CA LEU A 63 6.17 9.39 -6.68
C LEU A 63 4.87 10.11 -6.35
N ALA A 64 4.39 11.00 -7.24
CA ALA A 64 3.12 11.71 -7.04
C ALA A 64 1.94 10.74 -6.95
N LEU A 65 1.90 9.72 -7.82
CA LEU A 65 0.88 8.68 -7.80
C LEU A 65 0.96 7.83 -6.53
N ALA A 66 2.18 7.46 -6.10
CA ALA A 66 2.37 6.70 -4.85
C ALA A 66 1.85 7.47 -3.63
N VAL A 67 2.16 8.77 -3.53
CA VAL A 67 1.65 9.64 -2.46
C VAL A 67 0.14 9.74 -2.51
N LEU A 68 -0.46 9.95 -3.70
CA LEU A 68 -1.91 10.03 -3.87
C LEU A 68 -2.59 8.74 -3.39
N LEU A 69 -2.08 7.57 -3.79
CA LEU A 69 -2.62 6.28 -3.39
C LEU A 69 -2.53 6.08 -1.86
N TYR A 70 -1.43 6.51 -1.24
CA TYR A 70 -1.29 6.48 0.22
C TYR A 70 -2.30 7.40 0.93
N VAL A 71 -2.54 8.59 0.39
CA VAL A 71 -3.55 9.52 0.93
C VAL A 71 -4.95 8.92 0.81
N VAL A 72 -5.30 8.33 -0.34
CA VAL A 72 -6.58 7.64 -0.54
C VAL A 72 -6.71 6.47 0.43
N ALA A 73 -5.66 5.66 0.62
CA ALA A 73 -5.66 4.58 1.60
C ALA A 73 -5.89 5.11 3.03
N ALA A 74 -5.24 6.21 3.42
CA ALA A 74 -5.45 6.82 4.73
C ALA A 74 -6.87 7.41 4.93
N LEU A 75 -7.48 7.97 3.88
CA LEU A 75 -8.85 8.50 3.92
C LEU A 75 -9.92 7.41 3.92
N THR A 76 -9.66 6.31 3.21
CA THR A 76 -10.58 5.18 3.08
C THR A 76 -10.43 4.16 4.20
N PHE A 77 -9.28 4.12 4.88
CA PHE A 77 -9.11 3.35 6.09
C PHE A 77 -10.15 3.85 7.08
N PRO A 78 -11.18 3.04 7.41
CA PRO A 78 -12.24 3.48 8.29
C PRO A 78 -11.60 3.76 9.65
N GLY A 79 -11.34 5.03 9.91
CA GLY A 79 -10.90 5.48 11.21
C GLY A 79 -12.03 5.28 12.18
N GLY A 80 -11.96 4.21 12.96
CA GLY A 80 -12.59 4.18 14.28
C GLY A 80 -13.13 2.83 14.70
N PRO A 81 -13.57 2.72 15.96
CA PRO A 81 -13.31 3.61 17.12
C PRO A 81 -11.99 3.32 17.85
#